data_AF-A0A3D4R6Y8-F1
#
_entry.id   AF-A0A3D4R6Y8-F1
#
_cell.length_a   1.000
_cell.length_b   1.000
_cell.length_c   1.000
_cell.angle_alpha   90.00
_cell.angle_beta   90.00
_cell.angle_gamma   90.00
#
_symmetry.space_group_name_H-M   'P 1'
#
loop_
_entity.id
_entity.type
_entity.pdbx_description
1 polymer ?
#
loop_
_entity_poly.entity_id
_entity_poly.type
_entity_poly.pdbx_seq_one_letter_code
_entity_poly.pdbx_strand_id
1 'polypeptide(L)'
;MLHFSPDHNRGFTLMEIIIVIGILGLLLTVGLASYQGSQRAARDSRRKVDLEIIAQALEIYKSDNGRYPGEIGCDSSRGSCGGCPCSGSTWAGAITTALEPNYIRDLPVDPRNNSTNYYSYEPVCSETQTVCGTSRACSSSCCAYELRVTLEAGTTQTVCNP
;
A
#
# COMPACT_ATOMS: atom_id res chain seq x y z
N MET A 1 -42.26 54.56 -16.12
CA MET A 1 -42.67 53.14 -16.19
C MET A 1 -41.85 52.50 -17.30
N LEU A 2 -40.77 51.78 -16.96
CA LEU A 2 -39.88 51.16 -17.95
C LEU A 2 -40.47 49.82 -18.36
N HIS A 3 -40.72 49.66 -19.65
CA HIS A 3 -41.29 48.46 -20.26
C HIS A 3 -40.15 47.45 -20.49
N PHE A 4 -40.14 46.36 -19.72
CA PHE A 4 -39.26 45.22 -19.96
C PHE A 4 -39.87 44.36 -21.08
N SER A 5 -39.32 44.44 -22.29
CA SER A 5 -39.57 43.46 -23.34
C SER A 5 -38.73 42.21 -23.05
N PRO A 6 -39.33 41.02 -22.85
CA PRO A 6 -38.58 39.80 -22.70
C PRO A 6 -38.04 39.38 -24.08
N ASP A 7 -36.72 39.24 -24.19
CA ASP A 7 -36.10 38.64 -25.37
C ASP A 7 -36.56 37.18 -25.51
N HIS A 8 -36.75 36.75 -26.76
CA HIS A 8 -37.16 35.39 -27.09
C HIS A 8 -36.12 34.39 -26.57
N ASN A 9 -36.42 33.76 -25.43
CA ASN A 9 -35.70 32.62 -24.88
C ASN A 9 -35.65 31.51 -25.94
N ARG A 10 -34.48 31.32 -26.56
CA ARG A 10 -34.19 30.17 -27.41
C ARG A 10 -34.09 28.94 -26.51
N GLY A 11 -35.11 28.09 -26.54
CA GLY A 11 -35.09 26.79 -25.87
C GLY A 11 -34.13 25.82 -26.55
N PHE A 12 -33.49 24.96 -25.77
CA PHE A 12 -32.69 23.85 -26.30
C PHE A 12 -33.56 22.90 -27.12
N THR A 13 -33.03 22.41 -28.24
CA THR A 13 -33.76 21.43 -29.06
C THR A 13 -33.68 20.04 -28.44
N LEU A 14 -34.71 19.21 -28.63
CA LEU A 14 -34.71 17.81 -28.17
C LEU A 14 -33.52 17.02 -28.75
N MET A 15 -33.19 17.29 -30.02
CA MET A 15 -32.06 16.65 -30.70
C MET A 15 -30.72 17.01 -30.05
N GLU A 16 -30.58 18.24 -29.56
CA GLU A 16 -29.37 18.75 -28.93
C GLU A 16 -29.12 18.08 -27.59
N ILE A 17 -30.16 17.84 -26.78
CA ILE A 17 -30.01 17.05 -25.55
C ILE A 17 -29.72 15.58 -25.86
N ILE A 18 -30.33 14.99 -26.89
CA ILE A 18 -30.08 13.58 -27.27
C ILE A 18 -28.64 13.37 -27.76
N ILE A 19 -28.09 14.30 -28.55
CA ILE A 19 -26.69 14.22 -29.00
C ILE A 19 -25.73 14.38 -27.82
N VAL A 20 -26.00 15.32 -26.91
CA VAL A 20 -25.15 15.57 -25.74
C VAL A 20 -25.10 14.37 -24.81
N ILE A 21 -26.24 13.78 -24.44
CA ILE A 21 -26.25 12.58 -23.60
C ILE A 21 -25.64 11.38 -24.33
N GLY A 22 -25.74 11.32 -25.66
CA GLY A 22 -25.07 10.31 -26.48
C GLY A 22 -23.54 10.40 -26.39
N ILE A 23 -22.99 11.61 -26.56
CA ILE A 23 -21.55 11.86 -26.44
C ILE A 23 -21.08 11.66 -24.99
N LEU A 24 -21.83 12.12 -24.00
CA LEU A 24 -21.53 11.89 -22.59
C LEU A 24 -21.49 10.39 -22.26
N GLY A 25 -22.45 9.61 -22.76
CA GLY A 25 -22.45 8.15 -22.61
C GLY A 25 -21.17 7.51 -23.16
N LEU A 26 -20.74 7.92 -24.35
CA LEU A 26 -19.49 7.43 -24.95
C LEU A 26 -18.27 7.79 -24.10
N LEU A 27 -18.13 9.06 -23.69
CA LEU A 27 -16.98 9.53 -22.92
C LEU A 27 -16.90 8.87 -21.54
N LEU A 28 -18.04 8.64 -20.88
CA LEU A 28 -18.09 7.99 -19.58
C LEU A 28 -17.55 6.56 -19.64
N THR A 29 -17.89 5.79 -20.67
CA THR A 29 -17.43 4.39 -20.78
C THR A 29 -15.90 4.29 -20.87
N VAL A 30 -15.27 5.10 -21.72
CA VAL A 30 -13.80 5.11 -21.89
C VAL A 30 -13.12 5.74 -20.66
N GLY A 31 -13.73 6.80 -20.10
CA GLY A 31 -13.21 7.51 -18.93
C GLY A 31 -13.10 6.62 -17.69
N LEU A 32 -14.09 5.77 -17.42
CA LEU A 32 -14.09 4.89 -16.25
C LEU A 32 -12.97 3.85 -16.28
N ALA A 33 -12.71 3.23 -17.43
CA ALA A 33 -11.64 2.24 -17.57
C ALA A 33 -10.25 2.87 -17.34
N SER A 34 -10.02 4.05 -17.92
CA SER A 34 -8.78 4.81 -17.73
C SER A 34 -8.57 5.20 -16.26
N TYR A 35 -9.63 5.69 -15.60
CA TYR A 35 -9.59 6.10 -14.20
C TYR A 35 -9.23 4.94 -13.26
N GLN A 36 -9.83 3.76 -13.45
CA GLN A 36 -9.51 2.58 -12.64
C GLN A 36 -8.05 2.15 -12.78
N GLY A 37 -7.51 2.18 -13.99
CA GLY A 37 -6.10 1.88 -14.25
C GLY A 37 -5.14 2.85 -13.55
N SER A 38 -5.43 4.16 -13.63
CA SER A 38 -4.66 5.20 -12.95
C SER A 38 -4.68 5.03 -11.42
N GLN A 39 -5.86 4.74 -10.85
CA GLN A 39 -6.02 4.50 -9.42
C GLN A 39 -5.22 3.28 -8.94
N ARG A 40 -5.19 2.19 -9.71
CA ARG A 40 -4.36 1.02 -9.42
C ARG A 40 -2.87 1.35 -9.44
N ALA A 41 -2.40 2.06 -10.46
CA ALA A 41 -1.00 2.47 -10.58
C ALA A 41 -0.57 3.38 -9.42
N ALA A 42 -1.44 4.32 -9.00
CA ALA A 42 -1.17 5.18 -7.86
C ALA A 42 -1.03 4.39 -6.55
N ARG A 43 -1.91 3.41 -6.30
CA ARG A 43 -1.80 2.54 -5.12
C ARG A 43 -0.54 1.67 -5.14
N ASP A 44 -0.20 1.09 -6.29
CA ASP A 44 1.04 0.32 -6.44
C ASP A 44 2.30 1.18 -6.28
N SER A 45 2.29 2.42 -6.78
CA SER A 45 3.38 3.37 -6.54
C SER A 45 3.53 3.70 -5.06
N ARG A 46 2.41 3.92 -4.36
CA ARG A 46 2.41 4.15 -2.91
C ARG A 46 2.99 2.95 -2.15
N ARG A 47 2.59 1.72 -2.50
CA ARG A 47 3.13 0.49 -1.89
C ARG A 47 4.65 0.41 -1.95
N LYS A 48 5.23 0.74 -3.11
CA LYS A 48 6.67 0.73 -3.31
C LYS A 48 7.37 1.77 -2.42
N VAL A 49 6.82 2.99 -2.35
CA VAL A 49 7.35 4.05 -1.48
C VAL A 49 7.24 3.65 -0.01
N ASP A 50 6.11 3.07 0.40
CA ASP A 50 5.88 2.62 1.77
C ASP A 50 6.93 1.56 2.19
N LEU A 51 7.28 0.61 1.31
CA LEU A 51 8.34 -0.37 1.56
C LEU A 51 9.70 0.29 1.83
N GLU A 52 10.08 1.28 1.02
CA GLU A 52 11.36 2.00 1.18
C GLU A 52 11.40 2.78 2.50
N ILE A 53 10.28 3.37 2.90
CA ILE A 53 10.18 4.10 4.18
C ILE A 53 10.35 3.13 5.36
N ILE A 54 9.68 1.97 5.32
CA ILE A 54 9.82 0.96 6.38
C ILE A 54 11.26 0.42 6.42
N ALA A 55 11.85 0.13 5.26
CA ALA A 55 13.24 -0.33 5.15
C ALA A 55 14.22 0.68 5.77
N GLN A 56 14.05 1.97 5.49
CA GLN A 56 14.87 3.03 6.10
C GLN A 56 14.71 3.05 7.62
N ALA A 57 13.48 2.94 8.15
CA ALA A 57 13.24 2.87 9.59
C ALA A 57 13.92 1.64 10.22
N LEU A 58 13.91 0.50 9.55
CA LEU A 58 14.61 -0.72 9.98
C LEU A 58 16.14 -0.53 10.03
N GLU A 59 16.72 0.16 9.05
CA GLU A 59 18.16 0.46 9.06
C GLU A 59 18.54 1.41 10.19
N ILE A 60 17.74 2.44 10.45
CA ILE A 60 17.97 3.35 11.59
C ILE A 60 17.85 2.58 12.90
N TYR A 61 16.80 1.75 13.06
CA TYR A 61 16.64 0.90 14.25
C TYR A 61 17.86 0.01 14.48
N LYS A 62 18.37 -0.66 13.42
CA LYS A 62 19.55 -1.50 13.52
C LYS A 62 20.81 -0.71 13.86
N SER A 63 20.96 0.50 13.32
CA SER A 63 22.07 1.38 13.68
C SER A 63 22.12 1.66 15.19
N ASP A 64 20.96 1.88 15.81
CA ASP A 64 20.86 2.19 17.24
C ASP A 64 20.95 0.96 18.14
N ASN A 65 20.38 -0.17 17.70
CA ASN A 65 20.19 -1.36 18.53
C ASN A 65 21.16 -2.51 18.19
N GLY A 66 21.95 -2.39 17.12
CA GLY A 66 22.88 -3.41 16.63
C GLY A 66 22.24 -4.62 15.97
N ARG A 67 20.91 -4.65 15.84
CA ARG A 67 20.12 -5.75 15.25
C ARG A 67 18.81 -5.24 14.71
N TYR A 68 18.21 -5.97 13.78
CA TYR A 68 16.82 -5.73 13.38
C TYR A 68 15.84 -6.14 14.50
N PRO A 69 14.62 -5.60 14.50
CA PRO A 69 13.55 -6.09 15.34
C PRO A 69 13.34 -7.59 15.08
N GLY A 70 13.32 -8.40 16.14
CA GLY A 70 12.87 -9.78 16.00
C GLY A 70 11.36 -9.85 15.94
N GLU A 71 10.83 -11.00 15.56
CA GLU A 71 9.40 -11.24 15.57
C GLU A 71 8.96 -11.92 16.88
N ILE A 72 7.80 -11.50 17.39
CA ILE A 72 7.06 -12.22 18.44
C ILE A 72 5.70 -12.53 17.82
N GLY A 73 5.66 -13.53 16.95
CA GLY A 73 4.52 -13.85 16.09
C GLY A 73 4.58 -13.15 14.73
N CYS A 74 3.61 -13.42 13.86
CA CYS A 74 3.59 -12.90 12.50
C CYS A 74 3.44 -11.38 12.45
N ASP A 75 4.29 -10.74 11.65
CA ASP A 75 4.28 -9.29 11.50
C ASP A 75 3.75 -8.85 10.12
N SER A 76 2.55 -8.28 10.12
CA SER A 76 1.94 -7.78 8.88
C SER A 76 0.93 -6.67 9.13
N SER A 77 0.78 -5.77 8.16
CA SER A 77 -0.22 -4.68 8.16
C SER A 77 -1.67 -5.15 8.04
N ARG A 78 -1.90 -6.46 7.86
CA ARG A 78 -3.21 -7.11 7.84
C ARG A 78 -3.34 -8.01 9.06
N GLY A 79 -4.14 -7.60 10.04
CA GLY A 79 -4.38 -8.38 11.27
C GLY A 79 -5.35 -9.57 11.09
N SER A 80 -5.08 -10.39 10.08
CA SER A 80 -5.62 -11.75 9.92
C SER A 80 -4.71 -12.49 8.93
N CYS A 81 -3.51 -12.87 9.35
CA CYS A 81 -2.68 -13.83 8.61
C CYS A 81 -2.96 -15.26 9.13
N GLY A 82 -3.20 -16.20 8.22
CA GLY A 82 -3.69 -17.55 8.51
C GLY A 82 -2.70 -18.39 9.32
N GLY A 83 -2.74 -18.24 10.65
CA GLY A 83 -1.98 -19.04 11.61
C GLY A 83 -1.52 -18.33 12.88
N CYS A 84 -1.58 -16.99 12.95
CA CYS A 84 -1.12 -16.22 14.11
C CYS A 84 -2.23 -15.31 14.68
N PRO A 85 -2.33 -15.14 16.01
CA PRO A 85 -3.34 -14.28 16.65
C PRO A 85 -3.00 -12.79 16.50
N CYS A 86 -2.98 -12.28 15.27
CA CYS A 86 -3.05 -10.84 15.03
C CYS A 86 -4.53 -10.42 14.97
N SER A 87 -4.91 -9.38 15.71
CA SER A 87 -6.27 -8.85 15.72
C SER A 87 -6.25 -7.42 15.16
N GLY A 88 -6.74 -7.21 13.94
CA GLY A 88 -7.00 -5.86 13.42
C GLY A 88 -6.70 -5.62 11.94
N SER A 89 -6.58 -4.34 11.58
CA SER A 89 -6.21 -3.86 10.24
C SER A 89 -4.90 -3.07 10.27
N THR A 90 -4.06 -3.35 11.25
CA THR A 90 -2.80 -2.65 11.55
C THR A 90 -1.66 -3.66 11.58
N TRP A 91 -0.44 -3.15 11.66
CA TRP A 91 0.73 -3.96 11.98
C TRP A 91 0.55 -4.66 13.32
N ALA A 92 0.90 -5.94 13.36
CA ALA A 92 0.71 -6.77 14.54
C ALA A 92 2.06 -7.32 14.99
N GLY A 93 2.46 -6.98 16.22
CA GLY A 93 3.60 -7.61 16.86
C GLY A 93 4.77 -6.66 17.11
N ALA A 94 5.97 -7.21 16.93
CA ALA A 94 7.19 -6.63 17.45
C ALA A 94 7.70 -5.45 16.61
N ILE A 95 7.47 -5.42 15.29
CA ILE A 95 7.92 -4.29 14.47
C ILE A 95 7.19 -3.00 14.82
N THR A 96 5.88 -3.05 15.14
CA THR A 96 5.11 -1.86 15.54
C THR A 96 5.71 -1.24 16.79
N THR A 97 5.95 -2.07 17.80
CA THR A 97 6.53 -1.63 19.08
C THR A 97 7.98 -1.17 18.93
N ALA A 98 8.72 -1.78 18.00
CA ALA A 98 10.13 -1.47 17.78
C ALA A 98 10.33 -0.17 16.99
N LEU A 99 9.52 0.07 15.96
CA LEU A 99 9.71 1.19 15.04
C LEU A 99 8.89 2.42 15.39
N GLU A 100 7.67 2.26 15.91
CA GLU A 100 6.83 3.39 16.29
C GLU A 100 7.05 3.82 17.76
N PRO A 101 6.97 5.12 18.07
CA PRO A 101 6.97 6.27 17.15
C PRO A 101 8.40 6.75 16.80
N ASN A 102 9.43 6.06 17.29
CA ASN A 102 10.80 6.60 17.37
C ASN A 102 11.56 6.59 16.04
N TYR A 103 11.27 5.62 15.17
CA TYR A 103 11.96 5.40 13.89
C TYR A 103 11.05 5.70 12.70
N ILE A 104 9.74 5.56 12.90
CA ILE A 104 8.70 5.96 11.97
C ILE A 104 7.49 6.45 12.78
N ARG A 105 6.78 7.47 12.28
CA ARG A 105 5.62 8.03 13.00
C ARG A 105 4.50 7.00 13.11
N ASP A 106 4.10 6.45 11.97
CA ASP A 106 3.10 5.39 11.84
C ASP A 106 3.54 4.47 10.70
N LEU A 107 3.41 3.16 10.89
CA LEU A 107 3.67 2.17 9.89
C LEU A 107 2.55 2.18 8.84
N PRO A 108 2.89 2.21 7.54
CA PRO A 108 1.90 2.28 6.46
C PRO A 108 0.96 1.07 6.44
N VAL A 109 -0.34 1.33 6.25
CA VAL A 109 -1.33 0.29 5.96
C VAL A 109 -1.67 0.32 4.48
N ASP A 110 -1.74 -0.86 3.85
CA ASP A 110 -2.04 -0.97 2.43
C ASP A 110 -3.38 -0.27 2.09
N PRO A 111 -3.49 0.48 0.98
CA PRO A 111 -4.72 1.20 0.65
C PRO A 111 -5.97 0.30 0.46
N ARG A 112 -5.78 -0.99 0.13
CA ARG A 112 -6.86 -1.99 0.08
C ARG A 112 -6.90 -2.88 1.31
N ASN A 113 -5.75 -3.11 1.95
CA ASN A 113 -5.55 -3.95 3.13
C ASN A 113 -6.45 -5.21 3.16
N ASN A 114 -6.28 -6.06 2.16
CA ASN A 114 -7.11 -7.26 1.94
C ASN A 114 -6.23 -8.54 2.02
N SER A 115 -6.81 -9.74 1.85
CA SER A 115 -6.06 -11.02 1.97
C SER A 115 -4.90 -11.19 0.99
N THR A 116 -4.79 -10.32 -0.01
CA THR A 116 -3.75 -10.35 -1.03
C THR A 116 -2.83 -9.13 -0.93
N ASN A 117 -3.40 -7.94 -0.74
CA ASN A 117 -2.66 -6.67 -0.68
C ASN A 117 -2.47 -6.25 0.77
N TYR A 118 -1.31 -6.58 1.32
CA TYR A 118 -0.86 -6.17 2.65
C TYR A 118 0.67 -6.22 2.69
N TYR A 119 1.27 -5.40 3.55
CA TYR A 119 2.68 -5.46 3.89
C TYR A 119 2.95 -6.57 4.91
N SER A 120 4.07 -7.29 4.77
CA SER A 120 4.57 -8.26 5.73
C SER A 120 6.07 -8.10 5.96
N TYR A 121 6.52 -8.37 7.17
CA TYR A 121 7.92 -8.33 7.60
C TYR A 121 8.35 -9.68 8.16
N GLU A 122 9.50 -10.18 7.72
CA GLU A 122 10.06 -11.48 8.11
C GLU A 122 11.55 -11.30 8.49
N PRO A 123 11.92 -11.28 9.78
CA PRO A 123 13.31 -11.17 10.21
C PRO A 123 14.02 -12.53 10.24
N VAL A 124 15.33 -12.54 9.98
CA VAL A 124 16.18 -13.72 10.14
C VAL A 124 17.09 -13.54 11.35
N CYS A 125 17.00 -14.43 12.35
CA CYS A 125 17.59 -14.22 13.67
C CYS A 125 18.51 -15.31 14.22
N SER A 126 18.04 -16.55 14.30
CA SER A 126 18.79 -17.64 14.93
C SER A 126 18.83 -18.87 14.03
N GLU A 127 18.79 -18.64 12.73
CA GLU A 127 18.77 -19.67 11.71
C GLU A 127 19.54 -19.23 10.46
N THR A 128 19.81 -20.20 9.59
CA THR A 128 20.31 -19.92 8.25
C THR A 128 19.12 -19.93 7.31
N GLN A 129 18.83 -18.79 6.71
CA GLN A 129 17.70 -18.62 5.80
C GLN A 129 18.17 -17.92 4.52
N THR A 130 17.52 -18.24 3.40
CA THR A 130 17.75 -17.53 2.13
C THR A 130 16.90 -16.27 2.11
N VAL A 131 17.56 -15.12 2.16
CA VAL A 131 16.94 -13.79 2.05
C VAL A 131 17.29 -13.22 0.69
N CYS A 132 16.30 -12.96 -0.15
CA CYS A 132 16.52 -12.42 -1.50
C CYS A 132 17.56 -13.15 -2.33
N GLY A 133 17.55 -14.49 -2.26
CA GLY A 133 18.46 -15.35 -3.00
C GLY A 133 19.88 -15.46 -2.41
N THR A 134 20.15 -14.80 -1.28
CA THR A 134 21.42 -14.90 -0.56
C THR A 134 21.22 -15.69 0.73
N SER A 135 22.05 -16.69 0.99
CA SER A 135 22.01 -17.44 2.25
C SER A 135 22.62 -16.60 3.37
N ARG A 136 21.84 -16.36 4.43
CA ARG A 136 22.26 -15.60 5.60
C ARG A 136 22.10 -16.42 6.86
N ALA A 137 23.20 -16.59 7.59
CA ALA A 137 23.23 -17.22 8.90
C ALA A 137 23.25 -16.15 10.00
N CYS A 138 22.22 -16.14 10.85
CA CYS A 138 22.17 -15.31 12.06
C CYS A 138 22.24 -16.23 13.30
N SER A 139 22.97 -15.82 14.34
CA SER A 139 23.32 -16.70 15.48
C SER A 139 22.55 -16.41 16.78
N SER A 140 22.40 -15.14 17.15
CA SER A 140 21.78 -14.72 18.42
C SER A 140 20.97 -13.43 18.33
N SER A 141 20.87 -12.86 17.12
CA SER A 141 20.17 -11.61 16.88
C SER A 141 19.74 -11.50 15.42
N CYS A 142 18.66 -10.75 15.18
CA CYS A 142 18.12 -10.55 13.85
C CYS A 142 19.08 -9.73 12.99
N CYS A 143 19.66 -10.37 11.98
CA CYS A 143 20.78 -9.82 11.22
C CYS A 143 20.44 -9.58 9.74
N ALA A 144 19.29 -10.07 9.28
CA ALA A 144 18.70 -9.83 7.98
C ALA A 144 17.17 -9.78 8.07
N TYR A 145 16.51 -9.33 7.01
CA TYR A 145 15.05 -9.35 6.90
C TYR A 145 14.56 -9.38 5.46
N GLU A 146 13.31 -9.79 5.29
CA GLU A 146 12.54 -9.65 4.07
C GLU A 146 11.23 -8.88 4.33
N LEU A 147 10.99 -7.83 3.54
CA LEU A 147 9.79 -7.01 3.56
C LEU A 147 9.05 -7.18 2.23
N ARG A 148 7.75 -7.49 2.28
CA ARG A 148 6.97 -7.84 1.07
C ARG A 148 5.65 -7.08 1.00
N VAL A 149 5.18 -6.90 -0.23
CA VAL A 149 3.79 -6.54 -0.55
C VAL A 149 3.39 -7.12 -1.89
N THR A 150 2.17 -7.64 -2.01
CA THR A 150 1.63 -8.03 -3.32
C THR A 150 0.98 -6.81 -3.98
N LEU A 151 1.44 -6.44 -5.17
CA LEU A 151 0.84 -5.41 -5.99
C LEU A 151 -0.50 -5.89 -6.56
N GLU A 152 -1.32 -4.97 -7.04
CA GLU A 152 -2.63 -5.35 -7.58
C GLU A 152 -2.54 -6.18 -8.86
N ALA A 153 -1.39 -6.19 -9.55
CA ALA A 153 -1.07 -7.08 -10.67
C ALA A 153 -0.76 -8.53 -10.29
N GLY A 154 -0.71 -8.85 -8.99
CA GLY A 154 -0.33 -10.17 -8.48
C GLY A 154 1.19 -10.37 -8.39
N THR A 155 1.98 -9.38 -8.82
CA THR A 155 3.43 -9.37 -8.61
C THR A 155 3.74 -9.00 -7.17
N THR A 156 4.59 -9.78 -6.51
CA THR A 156 5.13 -9.42 -5.19
C THR A 156 6.32 -8.49 -5.37
N GLN A 157 6.27 -7.34 -4.70
CA GLN A 157 7.42 -6.47 -4.52
C GLN A 157 8.07 -6.83 -3.18
N THR A 158 9.39 -7.01 -3.21
CA THR A 158 10.20 -7.34 -2.04
C THR A 158 11.30 -6.30 -1.87
N VAL A 159 11.58 -5.92 -0.63
CA VAL A 159 12.76 -5.17 -0.18
C VAL A 159 13.38 -5.98 0.94
N CYS A 160 14.71 -6.06 0.99
CA CYS A 160 15.39 -6.96 1.90
C CYS A 160 16.82 -6.49 2.17
N ASN A 161 17.37 -6.94 3.29
CA ASN A 161 18.76 -6.72 3.64
C ASN A 161 19.37 -8.06 4.10
N PRO A 162 20.18 -8.74 3.27
CA PRO A 162 20.76 -10.04 3.57
C PRO A 162 22.00 -10.00 4.49
#